data_AF-N1UCG1-F1
#
_entry.id   AF-N1UCG1-F1
#
_cell.length_a   1.000
_cell.length_b   1.000
_cell.length_c   1.000
_cell.angle_alpha   90.00
_cell.angle_beta   90.00
_cell.angle_gamma   90.00
#
_symmetry.space_group_name_H-M   'P 1'
#
loop_
_entity.id
_entity.type
_entity.pdbx_description
1 polymer ?
#
loop_
_entity_poly.entity_id
_entity_poly.type
_entity_poly.pdbx_seq_one_letter_code
_entity_poly.pdbx_strand_id
1 'polypeptide(L)'
;LSHKKILPEEEIRSKMRKRYRKGDDRMQSYLFPLPLDDENYEIYGRTLTYNPIGGDFYNFLTDPQGNYWIGIGDSVGHGYLAGIFSMMIFQNMSLLVKHNLSPYEVIEQINEDLLKRTEQNPKINPNLYATFL
;
A
#
# COMPACT_ATOMS: atom_id res chain seq x y z
N LEU A 1 26.72 19.88 -37.71
CA LEU A 1 25.24 20.01 -37.65
C LEU A 1 24.69 18.82 -36.88
N SER A 2 24.28 19.04 -35.62
CA SER A 2 23.86 17.98 -34.69
C SER A 2 22.41 17.55 -35.00
N HIS A 3 22.22 16.31 -35.46
CA HIS A 3 20.90 15.70 -35.59
C HIS A 3 20.35 15.34 -34.20
N LYS A 4 19.52 16.22 -33.64
CA LYS A 4 18.62 15.84 -32.54
C LYS A 4 17.67 14.75 -33.06
N LYS A 5 17.91 13.49 -32.67
CA LYS A 5 16.93 12.41 -32.80
C LYS A 5 15.70 12.78 -31.96
N ILE A 6 14.68 13.34 -32.59
CA ILE A 6 13.36 13.47 -32.00
C ILE A 6 12.78 12.06 -31.98
N LEU A 7 12.84 11.41 -30.82
CA LEU A 7 12.21 10.10 -30.63
C LEU A 7 10.69 10.29 -30.76
N PRO A 8 9.97 9.45 -31.52
CA PRO A 8 8.51 9.49 -31.61
C PRO A 8 7.90 9.43 -30.21
N GLU A 9 6.82 10.18 -29.95
CA GLU A 9 6.17 10.23 -28.63
C GLU A 9 5.83 8.84 -28.08
N GLU A 10 5.47 7.89 -28.95
CA GLU A 10 5.21 6.49 -28.58
C GLU A 10 6.45 5.77 -28.07
N GLU A 11 7.62 6.05 -28.64
CA GLU A 11 8.89 5.45 -28.21
C GLU A 11 9.36 6.06 -26.88
N ILE A 12 9.12 7.36 -26.67
CA ILE A 12 9.33 8.04 -25.39
C ILE A 12 8.39 7.47 -24.33
N ARG A 13 7.09 7.34 -24.63
CA ARG A 13 6.08 6.72 -23.75
C ARG A 13 6.40 5.26 -23.44
N SER A 14 6.87 4.49 -24.43
CA SER A 14 7.28 3.10 -24.28
C SER A 14 8.52 2.97 -23.40
N LYS A 15 9.54 3.82 -23.61
CA LYS A 15 10.74 3.89 -22.75
C LYS A 15 10.40 4.35 -21.34
N MET A 16 9.53 5.35 -21.17
CA MET A 16 9.02 5.77 -19.86
C MET A 16 8.26 4.63 -19.17
N ARG A 17 7.31 3.97 -19.85
CA ARG A 17 6.60 2.79 -19.32
C ARG A 17 7.56 1.68 -18.90
N LYS A 18 8.59 1.39 -19.72
CA LYS A 18 9.63 0.41 -19.36
C LYS A 18 10.45 0.84 -18.14
N ARG A 19 10.70 2.14 -17.96
CA ARG A 19 11.41 2.69 -16.79
C ARG A 19 10.55 2.68 -15.53
N TYR A 20 9.26 3.00 -15.64
CA TYR A 20 8.26 2.86 -14.57
C TYR A 20 8.05 1.41 -14.16
N ARG A 21 8.03 0.46 -15.12
CA ARG A 21 8.00 -0.98 -14.82
C ARG A 21 9.32 -1.51 -14.22
N LYS A 22 10.41 -0.76 -14.33
CA LYS A 22 11.72 -1.03 -13.74
C LYS A 22 11.93 -0.31 -12.39
N GLY A 23 10.95 0.43 -11.88
CA GLY A 23 10.95 0.72 -10.45
C GLY A 23 10.85 -0.61 -9.72
N ASP A 24 11.63 -0.75 -8.64
CA ASP A 24 11.86 -2.03 -7.97
C ASP A 24 10.50 -2.70 -7.67
N ASP A 25 10.19 -3.78 -8.36
CA ASP A 25 9.00 -4.63 -8.16
C ASP A 25 8.95 -5.24 -6.75
N ARG A 26 10.05 -5.07 -6.02
CA ARG A 26 10.21 -5.41 -4.62
C ARG A 26 9.84 -4.26 -3.67
N MET A 27 9.58 -3.04 -4.15
CA MET A 27 9.29 -1.89 -3.27
C MET A 27 8.16 -2.18 -2.28
N GLN A 28 7.04 -2.72 -2.77
CA GLN A 28 5.91 -3.09 -1.90
C GLN A 28 6.23 -4.28 -1.00
N SER A 29 7.09 -5.21 -1.44
CA SER A 29 7.48 -6.37 -0.62
C SER A 29 8.31 -6.01 0.61
N TYR A 30 9.07 -4.91 0.59
CA TYR A 30 9.78 -4.43 1.80
C TYR A 30 8.85 -3.97 2.92
N LEU A 31 7.56 -3.82 2.61
CA LEU A 31 6.57 -3.24 3.52
C LEU A 31 5.61 -4.29 4.06
N PHE A 32 5.52 -5.44 3.40
CA PHE A 32 4.71 -6.53 3.92
C PHE A 32 5.33 -7.08 5.21
N PRO A 33 4.49 -7.49 6.18
CA PRO A 33 4.98 -8.05 7.42
C PRO A 33 5.78 -9.32 7.12
N LEU A 34 6.79 -9.58 7.93
CA LEU A 34 7.38 -10.91 7.97
C LEU A 34 6.33 -11.92 8.44
N PRO A 35 6.47 -13.20 8.08
CA PRO A 35 5.65 -14.25 8.68
C PRO A 35 5.69 -14.16 10.20
N LEU A 36 4.53 -14.37 10.82
CA LEU A 36 4.43 -14.54 12.26
C LEU A 36 4.47 -16.05 12.53
N ASP A 37 5.45 -16.50 13.29
CA ASP A 37 5.62 -17.91 13.65
C ASP A 37 6.03 -17.96 15.12
N ASP A 38 5.07 -18.32 15.97
CA ASP A 38 5.26 -18.45 17.41
C ASP A 38 4.59 -19.72 17.96
N GLU A 39 4.58 -19.88 19.28
CA GLU A 39 4.02 -21.06 19.96
C GLU A 39 2.51 -21.26 19.74
N ASN A 40 1.79 -20.20 19.35
CA ASN A 40 0.34 -20.21 19.20
C ASN A 40 -0.08 -20.30 17.73
N TYR A 41 0.59 -19.53 16.85
CA TYR A 41 0.18 -19.41 15.45
C TYR A 41 1.36 -19.35 14.48
N GLU A 42 1.10 -19.90 13.29
CA GLU A 42 1.96 -19.80 12.12
C GLU A 42 1.17 -19.11 11.00
N ILE A 43 1.54 -17.87 10.67
CA ILE A 43 0.82 -16.98 9.76
C ILE A 43 1.77 -16.51 8.65
N TYR A 44 1.42 -16.88 7.42
CA TYR A 44 2.13 -16.45 6.21
C TYR A 44 1.22 -15.61 5.33
N GLY A 45 1.83 -14.62 4.68
CA GLY A 45 1.18 -13.79 3.68
C GLY A 45 1.93 -13.79 2.37
N ARG A 46 1.18 -13.68 1.27
CA ARG A 46 1.75 -13.54 -0.07
C ARG A 46 0.80 -12.75 -0.95
N THR A 47 1.32 -11.71 -1.60
CA THR A 47 0.59 -10.96 -2.62
C THR A 47 1.14 -11.29 -4.00
N LEU A 48 0.26 -11.53 -4.97
CA LEU A 48 0.60 -11.79 -6.36
C LEU A 48 0.03 -10.67 -7.23
N THR A 49 0.81 -9.61 -7.44
CA THR A 49 0.37 -8.43 -8.17
C THR A 49 0.63 -8.56 -9.68
N TYR A 50 -0.31 -8.12 -10.51
CA TYR A 50 -0.09 -8.04 -11.96
C TYR A 50 0.93 -6.97 -12.36
N ASN A 51 0.95 -5.86 -11.62
CA ASN A 51 1.94 -4.79 -11.75
C ASN A 51 3.02 -4.92 -10.66
N PRO A 52 4.19 -4.24 -10.79
CA PRO A 52 5.22 -4.20 -9.76
C PRO A 52 4.72 -3.79 -8.36
N ILE A 53 3.65 -2.98 -8.33
CA ILE A 53 2.97 -2.52 -7.12
C ILE A 53 1.45 -2.64 -7.36
N GLY A 54 0.72 -3.13 -6.36
CA GLY A 54 -0.74 -3.36 -6.39
C GLY A 54 -1.49 -2.62 -5.28
N GLY A 55 -2.82 -2.67 -5.33
CA GLY A 55 -3.73 -2.12 -4.31
C GLY A 55 -4.00 -3.08 -3.15
N ASP A 56 -3.79 -4.37 -3.35
CA ASP A 56 -3.90 -5.41 -2.34
C ASP A 56 -2.80 -5.25 -1.27
N PHE A 57 -3.21 -5.32 -0.01
CA PHE A 57 -2.30 -5.28 1.13
C PHE A 57 -2.72 -6.22 2.24
N TYR A 58 -1.75 -6.61 3.06
CA TYR A 58 -2.01 -7.31 4.31
C TYR A 58 -1.03 -6.85 5.40
N ASN A 59 -1.43 -7.04 6.65
CA ASN A 59 -0.63 -6.75 7.84
C ASN A 59 -0.87 -7.80 8.92
N PHE A 60 0.19 -8.15 9.65
CA PHE A 60 0.16 -9.03 10.82
C PHE A 60 0.85 -8.28 11.96
N LEU A 61 0.10 -8.02 13.03
CA LEU A 61 0.58 -7.28 14.18
C LEU A 61 0.18 -8.01 15.45
N THR A 62 0.91 -7.72 16.52
CA THR A 62 0.54 -8.10 17.89
C THR A 62 0.43 -6.82 18.70
N ASP A 63 -0.68 -6.63 19.41
CA ASP A 63 -0.85 -5.49 20.29
C ASP A 63 -0.08 -5.68 21.62
N PRO A 64 0.05 -4.63 22.46
CA PRO A 64 0.74 -4.73 23.74
C PRO A 64 0.10 -5.71 24.73
N GLN A 65 -1.16 -6.12 24.50
CA GLN A 65 -1.88 -7.09 25.31
C GLN A 65 -1.65 -8.54 24.83
N GLY A 66 -0.94 -8.72 23.71
CA GLY A 66 -0.68 -10.03 23.12
C GLY A 66 -1.78 -10.52 22.17
N ASN A 67 -2.76 -9.68 21.81
CA ASN A 67 -3.76 -10.07 20.82
C ASN A 67 -3.15 -9.98 19.42
N TYR A 68 -3.54 -10.92 18.57
CA TYR A 68 -3.15 -10.96 17.16
C TYR A 68 -4.11 -10.13 16.32
N TRP A 69 -3.53 -9.31 15.44
CA TRP A 69 -4.23 -8.41 14.54
C TRP A 69 -3.86 -8.74 13.10
N ILE A 70 -4.88 -9.08 12.31
CA ILE A 70 -4.73 -9.38 10.89
C ILE A 70 -5.58 -8.38 10.13
N GLY A 71 -4.94 -7.64 9.22
CA GLY A 71 -5.62 -6.72 8.32
C GLY A 71 -5.35 -7.15 6.90
N ILE A 72 -6.38 -7.35 6.11
CA ILE A 72 -6.26 -7.63 4.67
C ILE A 72 -7.20 -6.68 3.97
N GLY A 73 -6.77 -6.11 2.85
CA GLY A 73 -7.62 -5.21 2.09
C GLY A 73 -7.17 -4.99 0.67
N ASP A 74 -8.04 -4.32 -0.08
CA ASP A 74 -7.83 -3.91 -1.45
C ASP A 74 -8.12 -2.41 -1.60
N SER A 75 -7.27 -1.72 -2.35
CA SER A 75 -7.37 -0.29 -2.62
C SER A 75 -7.78 -0.06 -4.07
N VAL A 76 -8.69 0.87 -4.29
CA VAL A 76 -9.21 1.15 -5.64
C VAL A 76 -8.10 1.52 -6.63
N GLY A 77 -8.15 0.90 -7.81
CA GLY A 77 -7.22 1.16 -8.91
C GLY A 77 -6.07 0.15 -8.96
N HIS A 78 -4.97 0.53 -9.61
CA HIS A 78 -3.80 -0.35 -9.73
C HIS A 78 -2.50 0.44 -9.92
N GLY A 79 -1.36 -0.18 -9.63
CA GLY A 79 -0.04 0.43 -9.81
C GLY A 79 0.36 1.31 -8.63
N TYR A 80 1.26 2.25 -8.88
CA TYR A 80 1.91 3.07 -7.85
C TYR A 80 0.95 3.85 -6.95
N LEU A 81 -0.12 4.44 -7.50
CA LEU A 81 -1.05 5.25 -6.70
C LEU A 81 -1.82 4.38 -5.69
N ALA A 82 -2.36 3.25 -6.15
CA ALA A 82 -3.05 2.30 -5.28
C ALA A 82 -2.10 1.79 -4.20
N GLY A 83 -0.90 1.35 -4.57
CA GLY A 83 0.05 0.83 -3.56
C GLY A 83 0.53 1.87 -2.56
N ILE A 84 0.79 3.13 -2.97
CA ILE A 84 1.12 4.20 -2.01
C ILE A 84 -0.05 4.43 -1.05
N PHE A 85 -1.29 4.39 -1.53
CA PHE A 85 -2.47 4.53 -0.68
C PHE A 85 -2.59 3.35 0.30
N SER A 86 -2.41 2.11 -0.16
CA SER A 86 -2.35 0.91 0.67
C SER A 86 -1.27 1.01 1.76
N MET A 87 -0.10 1.57 1.43
CA MET A 87 0.98 1.79 2.39
C MET A 87 0.60 2.79 3.50
N MET A 88 -0.17 3.82 3.17
CA MET A 88 -0.67 4.79 4.16
C MET A 88 -1.63 4.12 5.14
N ILE A 89 -2.54 3.28 4.64
CA ILE A 89 -3.45 2.47 5.47
C ILE A 89 -2.65 1.55 6.40
N PHE A 90 -1.72 0.78 5.83
CA PHE A 90 -0.86 -0.15 6.56
C PHE A 90 -0.05 0.53 7.68
N GLN A 91 0.53 1.71 7.40
CA GLN A 91 1.29 2.47 8.40
C GLN A 91 0.41 2.94 9.55
N ASN A 92 -0.77 3.49 9.25
CA ASN A 92 -1.71 3.91 10.29
C ASN A 92 -2.14 2.73 11.15
N MET A 93 -2.45 1.57 10.55
CA MET A 93 -2.77 0.35 11.32
C MET A 93 -1.62 -0.04 12.27
N SER A 94 -0.38 -0.02 11.79
CA SER A 94 0.82 -0.36 12.58
C SER A 94 1.06 0.58 13.78
N LEU A 95 0.60 1.83 13.66
CA LEU A 95 0.63 2.81 14.74
C LEU A 95 -0.52 2.60 15.73
N LEU A 96 -1.75 2.50 15.21
CA LEU A 96 -2.99 2.55 15.99
C LEU A 96 -3.25 1.30 16.83
N VAL A 97 -2.85 0.12 16.36
CA VAL A 97 -3.03 -1.16 17.09
C VAL A 97 -2.35 -1.14 18.47
N LYS A 98 -1.38 -0.24 18.70
CA LYS A 98 -0.69 -0.11 19.98
C LYS A 98 -1.47 0.69 21.04
N HIS A 99 -2.62 1.27 20.69
CA HIS A 99 -3.34 2.22 21.54
C HIS A 99 -4.58 1.64 22.25
N ASN A 100 -4.68 0.31 22.38
CA ASN A 100 -5.82 -0.37 23.05
C ASN A 100 -7.19 0.04 22.47
N LEU A 101 -7.22 0.20 21.14
CA LEU A 101 -8.42 0.50 20.36
C LEU A 101 -9.05 -0.80 19.87
N SER A 102 -10.36 -0.80 19.66
CA SER A 102 -11.06 -1.87 18.95
C SER A 102 -10.79 -1.81 17.43
N PRO A 103 -10.97 -2.90 16.68
CA PRO A 103 -10.79 -2.90 15.23
C PRO A 103 -11.63 -1.84 14.51
N TYR A 104 -12.86 -1.60 14.98
CA TYR A 104 -13.72 -0.54 14.44
C TYR A 104 -13.09 0.85 14.62
N GLU A 105 -12.62 1.16 15.82
CA GLU A 105 -11.99 2.45 16.12
C GLU A 105 -10.69 2.67 15.34
N VAL A 106 -9.91 1.61 15.14
CA VAL A 106 -8.71 1.66 14.29
C VAL A 106 -9.09 2.02 12.85
N ILE A 107 -10.11 1.38 12.27
CA ILE A 107 -10.55 1.66 10.90
C ILE A 107 -11.10 3.09 10.78
N GLU A 108 -11.91 3.55 11.74
CA GLU A 108 -12.43 4.92 11.75
C GLU A 108 -11.29 5.94 11.82
N GLN A 109 -10.30 5.73 12.68
CA GLN A 109 -9.15 6.63 12.78
C GLN A 109 -8.30 6.62 11.51
N ILE A 110 -8.09 5.46 10.89
CA ILE A 110 -7.42 5.36 9.58
C ILE A 110 -8.18 6.21 8.55
N ASN A 111 -9.51 6.06 8.48
CA ASN A 111 -10.34 6.81 7.55
C ASN A 111 -10.24 8.33 7.78
N GLU A 112 -10.34 8.78 9.03
CA GLU A 112 -10.17 10.19 9.38
C GLU A 112 -8.80 10.73 8.97
N ASP A 113 -7.72 9.99 9.25
CA ASP A 113 -6.36 10.43 8.96
C ASP A 113 -6.11 10.51 7.45
N LEU A 114 -6.65 9.56 6.69
CA LEU A 114 -6.59 9.58 5.22
C LEU A 114 -7.43 10.71 4.63
N LEU A 115 -8.64 10.95 5.15
CA LEU A 115 -9.48 12.05 4.72
C LEU A 115 -8.78 13.39 4.92
N LYS A 116 -8.29 13.66 6.14
CA LYS A 116 -7.49 14.86 6.47
C LYS A 116 -6.30 15.00 5.52
N ARG A 117 -5.60 13.90 5.24
CA ARG A 117 -4.45 13.89 4.33
C ARG A 117 -4.82 14.24 2.89
N THR A 118 -5.96 13.75 2.40
CA THR A 118 -6.46 14.06 1.05
C THR A 118 -6.91 15.52 0.95
N GLU A 119 -7.56 16.06 1.98
CA GLU A 119 -7.98 17.47 2.04
C GLU A 119 -6.78 18.43 2.05
N GLN A 120 -5.73 18.09 2.81
CA GLN A 120 -4.50 18.91 2.90
C GLN A 120 -3.63 18.84 1.64
N ASN A 121 -3.79 17.82 0.79
CA ASN A 121 -2.97 17.65 -0.39
C ASN A 121 -3.84 17.40 -1.64
N PRO A 122 -4.20 18.46 -2.39
CA PRO A 122 -5.10 18.37 -3.54
C PRO A 122 -4.55 17.58 -4.72
N LYS A 123 -3.30 17.09 -4.66
CA LYS A 123 -2.74 16.16 -5.64
C LYS A 123 -3.19 14.71 -5.43
N ILE A 124 -3.70 14.38 -4.23
CA ILE A 124 -4.25 13.06 -3.93
C ILE A 124 -5.69 13.03 -4.46
N ASN A 125 -6.04 11.98 -5.19
CA ASN A 125 -7.39 11.83 -5.72
C ASN A 125 -8.37 11.57 -4.54
N PRO A 126 -9.40 12.40 -4.34
CA PRO A 126 -10.34 12.24 -3.23
C PRO A 126 -11.24 11.01 -3.37
N ASN A 127 -11.30 10.40 -4.56
CA ASN A 127 -12.08 9.18 -4.80
C ASN A 127 -11.28 7.89 -4.50
N LEU A 128 -10.12 7.99 -3.84
CA LEU A 128 -9.41 6.82 -3.35
C LEU A 128 -10.15 6.24 -2.16
N TYR A 129 -10.38 4.93 -2.20
CA TYR A 129 -10.94 4.16 -1.10
C TYR A 129 -10.27 2.80 -1.06
N ALA A 130 -10.41 2.14 0.08
CA ALA A 130 -10.02 0.75 0.26
C ALA A 130 -11.10 0.01 1.02
N THR A 131 -11.12 -1.31 0.82
CA THR A 131 -12.03 -2.21 1.53
C THR A 131 -11.17 -3.20 2.31
N PHE A 132 -11.53 -3.40 3.57
CA PHE A 132 -10.98 -4.49 4.38
C PHE A 132 -11.81 -5.75 4.13
N LEU A 133 -11.13 -6.90 4.02
CA LEU A 133 -11.72 -8.22 3.82
C LEU A 133 -12.05 -8.91 5.16
#